data_AF-A0A9E4REF7-F1
#
_entry.id   AF-A0A9E4REF7-F1
#
_cell.length_a   1.000
_cell.length_b   1.000
_cell.length_c   1.000
_cell.angle_alpha   90.00
_cell.angle_beta   90.00
_cell.angle_gamma   90.00
#
_symmetry.space_group_name_H-M   'P 1'
#
loop_
_entity.id
_entity.type
_entity.pdbx_description
1 polymer ?
#
loop_
_entity_poly.entity_id
_entity_poly.type
_entity_poly.pdbx_seq_one_letter_code
_entity_poly.pdbx_strand_id
1 'polypeptide(L)'
;AHRNARNGYMLDRRHQRERNFTGIEGINAQDRAVQESMGRIVNRTREHLGPADKTIIAARKMLFDAIQTVQDGGAPPGTGASHHAARATQRVVPNGTDWRAAVLPDMG
;
A
#
# COMPACT_ATOMS: atom_id res chain seq x y z
N ALA A 1 -20.43 -1.74 -16.20
CA ALA A 1 -19.09 -1.40 -16.70
C ALA A 1 -18.11 -1.31 -15.52
N HIS A 2 -16.86 -1.75 -15.68
CA HIS A 2 -15.85 -1.73 -14.60
C HIS A 2 -15.19 -0.35 -14.46
N ARG A 3 -14.91 0.12 -13.25
CA ARG A 3 -14.20 1.39 -12.98
C ARG A 3 -12.73 1.29 -13.39
N ASN A 4 -12.25 2.21 -14.23
CA ASN A 4 -10.87 2.25 -14.71
C ASN A 4 -10.48 3.66 -15.18
N ALA A 5 -9.21 3.86 -15.53
CA ALA A 5 -8.72 5.16 -15.99
C ALA A 5 -9.47 5.71 -17.22
N ARG A 6 -9.88 4.86 -18.17
CA ARG A 6 -10.55 5.29 -19.43
C ARG A 6 -11.94 5.86 -19.21
N ASN A 7 -12.63 5.44 -18.14
CA ASN A 7 -13.93 5.99 -17.77
C ASN A 7 -13.88 6.88 -16.53
N GLY A 8 -12.68 7.39 -16.19
CA GLY A 8 -12.49 8.27 -15.04
C GLY A 8 -12.96 7.64 -13.73
N TYR A 9 -12.87 6.31 -13.62
CA TYR A 9 -13.35 5.53 -12.47
C TYR A 9 -14.84 5.74 -12.14
N MET A 10 -15.64 6.20 -13.11
CA MET A 10 -17.04 6.58 -12.92
C MET A 10 -17.23 7.66 -11.85
N LEU A 11 -16.33 8.66 -11.83
CA LEU A 11 -16.42 9.79 -10.92
C LEU A 11 -17.78 10.49 -11.01
N ASP A 12 -18.47 10.59 -9.87
CA ASP A 12 -19.70 11.34 -9.69
C ASP A 12 -19.43 12.64 -8.92
N ARG A 13 -19.65 13.78 -9.59
CA ARG A 13 -19.41 15.12 -9.02
C ARG A 13 -20.42 15.51 -7.94
N ARG A 14 -21.63 14.97 -7.97
CA ARG A 14 -22.60 15.18 -6.91
C ARG A 14 -22.18 14.41 -5.67
N HIS A 15 -21.80 13.14 -5.84
CA HIS A 15 -21.28 12.33 -4.75
C HIS A 15 -19.99 12.90 -4.15
N GLN A 16 -19.11 13.48 -4.99
CA GLN A 16 -17.91 14.18 -4.54
C GLN A 16 -18.22 15.37 -3.61
N ARG A 17 -19.29 16.11 -3.90
CA ARG A 17 -19.68 17.29 -3.12
C ARG A 17 -20.40 16.91 -1.83
N GLU A 18 -21.20 15.85 -1.87
CA GLU A 18 -22.17 15.55 -0.81
C GLU A 18 -21.77 14.40 0.13
N ARG A 19 -20.86 13.51 -0.29
CA ARG A 19 -20.64 12.21 0.38
C ARG A 19 -19.18 11.85 0.66
N ASN A 20 -18.30 11.95 -0.33
CA ASN A 20 -16.87 11.63 -0.15
C ASN A 20 -15.97 12.54 -1.00
N PHE A 21 -14.69 12.64 -0.68
CA PHE A 21 -13.80 13.63 -1.33
C PHE A 21 -13.45 13.34 -2.79
N THR A 22 -13.59 12.10 -3.25
CA THR A 22 -13.12 11.66 -4.58
C THR A 22 -14.23 11.58 -5.61
N GLY A 23 -15.49 11.42 -5.19
CA GLY A 23 -16.63 11.11 -6.04
C GLY A 23 -16.59 9.70 -6.63
N ILE A 24 -15.65 8.85 -6.18
CA ILE A 24 -15.47 7.48 -6.68
C ILE A 24 -15.97 6.51 -5.61
N GLU A 25 -16.88 5.63 -6.01
CA GLU A 25 -17.50 4.66 -5.12
C GLU A 25 -16.54 3.47 -4.81
N GLY A 26 -16.34 3.20 -3.53
CA GLY A 26 -15.51 2.11 -2.99
C GLY A 26 -14.03 2.48 -2.79
N ILE A 27 -13.50 2.18 -1.60
CA ILE A 27 -12.13 2.54 -1.17
C ILE A 27 -11.07 2.02 -2.14
N ASN A 28 -11.13 0.74 -2.51
CA ASN A 28 -10.17 0.15 -3.46
C ASN A 28 -10.16 0.87 -4.82
N ALA A 29 -11.32 1.35 -5.29
CA ALA A 29 -11.38 2.09 -6.55
C ALA A 29 -10.78 3.49 -6.40
N GLN A 30 -10.96 4.14 -5.25
CA GLN A 30 -10.32 5.42 -4.94
C GLN A 30 -8.79 5.29 -4.91
N ASP A 31 -8.26 4.30 -4.18
CA ASP A 31 -6.82 4.06 -4.07
C ASP A 31 -6.20 3.73 -5.43
N ARG A 32 -6.89 2.91 -6.22
CA ARG A 32 -6.44 2.55 -7.57
C ARG A 32 -6.42 3.77 -8.49
N ALA A 33 -7.44 4.63 -8.43
CA ALA A 33 -7.49 5.85 -9.23
C ALA A 33 -6.31 6.77 -8.95
N VAL A 34 -6.00 7.00 -7.66
CA VAL A 34 -4.86 7.83 -7.26
C VAL A 34 -3.54 7.20 -7.72
N GLN A 35 -3.33 5.91 -7.49
CA GLN A 35 -2.10 5.21 -7.89
C GLN A 35 -1.88 5.24 -9.40
N GLU A 36 -2.90 4.90 -10.20
CA GLU A 36 -2.78 4.90 -11.66
C GLU A 36 -2.62 6.31 -12.25
N SER A 37 -3.16 7.34 -11.59
CA SER A 37 -3.04 8.74 -12.03
C SER A 37 -1.60 9.26 -12.07
N MET A 38 -0.69 8.66 -11.29
CA MET A 38 0.72 9.05 -11.25
C MET A 38 1.48 8.64 -12.53
N GLY A 39 0.88 7.80 -13.36
CA GLY A 39 1.48 7.25 -14.58
C GLY A 39 2.31 5.99 -14.33
N ARG A 40 2.79 5.37 -15.41
CA ARG A 40 3.51 4.08 -15.36
C ARG A 40 4.82 4.17 -14.58
N ILE A 41 5.56 5.28 -14.75
CA ILE A 41 6.77 5.59 -13.99
C ILE A 41 6.66 7.05 -13.57
N VAL A 42 6.71 7.28 -12.26
CA VAL A 42 6.50 8.59 -11.67
C VAL A 42 7.83 9.32 -11.58
N ASN A 43 7.92 10.52 -12.15
CA ASN A 43 9.08 11.38 -11.94
C ASN A 43 9.00 12.02 -10.54
N ARG A 44 9.94 11.66 -9.66
CA ARG A 44 9.96 12.09 -8.25
C ARG A 44 11.00 13.18 -7.95
N THR A 45 11.65 13.76 -8.96
CA THR A 45 12.69 14.79 -8.74
C THR A 45 12.18 16.06 -8.07
N ARG A 46 10.85 16.28 -8.10
CA ARG A 46 10.17 17.43 -7.48
C ARG A 46 9.26 17.04 -6.32
N GLU A 47 9.31 15.78 -5.86
CA GLU A 47 8.48 15.33 -4.75
C GLU A 47 8.96 15.95 -3.43
N HIS A 48 8.05 16.53 -2.66
CA HIS A 48 8.33 17.12 -1.36
C HIS A 48 7.62 16.31 -0.27
N LEU A 49 8.38 15.50 0.46
CA LEU A 49 7.86 14.61 1.51
C LEU A 49 7.79 15.34 2.86
N GLY A 50 6.64 15.23 3.52
CA GLY A 50 6.39 15.83 4.82
C GLY A 50 6.63 14.88 5.99
N PRO A 51 6.40 15.33 7.23
CA PRO A 51 6.58 14.51 8.43
C PRO A 51 5.73 13.23 8.48
N ALA A 52 4.60 13.20 7.77
CA ALA A 52 3.72 12.03 7.67
C ALA A 52 4.31 10.93 6.78
N ASP A 53 5.26 11.25 5.90
CA ASP A 53 5.83 10.34 4.91
C ASP A 53 7.04 9.55 5.42
N LYS A 54 7.27 9.51 6.73
CA LYS A 54 8.43 8.83 7.35
C LYS A 54 8.58 7.38 6.91
N THR A 55 7.47 6.65 6.80
CA THR A 55 7.47 5.25 6.36
C THR A 55 7.85 5.11 4.88
N ILE A 56 7.39 6.03 4.03
CA ILE A 56 7.79 6.09 2.61
C ILE A 56 9.28 6.39 2.48
N ILE A 57 9.80 7.34 3.28
CA ILE A 57 11.23 7.67 3.32
C ILE A 57 12.05 6.46 3.73
N ALA A 58 11.67 5.78 4.82
CA ALA A 58 12.37 4.59 5.31
C ALA A 58 12.35 3.46 4.29
N ALA A 59 11.19 3.17 3.69
CA ALA A 59 11.05 2.15 2.66
C ALA A 59 11.95 2.42 1.45
N ARG A 60 12.00 3.67 0.96
CA ARG A 60 12.87 4.03 -0.16
C ARG A 60 14.34 3.94 0.20
N LYS A 61 14.73 4.31 1.41
CA LYS A 61 16.11 4.17 1.88
C LYS A 61 16.55 2.70 1.87
N MET A 62 15.70 1.80 2.38
CA MET A 62 15.97 0.36 2.33
C MET A 62 16.15 -0.16 0.90
N LEU A 63 15.36 0.34 -0.07
CA LEU A 63 15.51 -0.03 -1.47
C LEU A 63 16.82 0.49 -2.08
N PHE A 64 17.22 1.73 -1.77
CA PHE A 64 18.50 2.28 -2.25
C PHE A 64 19.71 1.52 -1.68
N ASP A 65 19.69 1.21 -0.38
CA ASP A 65 20.74 0.42 0.26
C ASP A 65 20.81 -1.00 -0.34
N ALA A 66 19.65 -1.60 -0.68
CA ALA A 66 19.58 -2.88 -1.37
C ALA A 66 20.15 -2.81 -2.80
N ILE A 67 19.89 -1.72 -3.54
CA ILE A 67 20.49 -1.50 -4.87
C ILE A 67 22.01 -1.44 -4.76
N GLN A 68 22.55 -0.67 -3.81
CA GLN A 68 24.00 -0.57 -3.60
C GLN A 68 24.61 -1.94 -3.27
N THR A 69 23.98 -2.68 -2.37
CA THR A 69 24.41 -4.04 -1.99
C THR A 69 24.53 -4.96 -3.21
N VAL A 70 23.54 -4.92 -4.11
CA VAL A 70 23.55 -5.73 -5.35
C VAL A 70 24.65 -5.27 -6.31
N GLN A 71 24.87 -3.96 -6.45
CA GLN A 71 25.93 -3.42 -7.32
C GLN A 71 27.33 -3.86 -6.86
N ASP A 72 27.52 -3.99 -5.54
CA ASP A 72 28.76 -4.47 -4.93
C ASP A 72 28.90 -6.00 -4.95
N GLY A 73 27.96 -6.72 -5.59
CA GLY A 73 27.96 -8.19 -5.71
C GLY A 73 27.42 -8.92 -4.49
N GLY A 74 26.83 -8.21 -3.52
CA GLY A 74 26.22 -8.77 -2.32
C GLY A 74 24.76 -9.18 -2.49
N ALA A 75 24.23 -9.88 -1.48
CA ALA A 75 22.81 -10.23 -1.39
C ALA A 75 22.08 -9.26 -0.44
N PRO A 76 21.07 -8.49 -0.91
CA PRO A 76 20.35 -7.56 -0.07
C PRO A 76 19.34 -8.28 0.86
N PRO A 77 18.89 -7.61 1.94
CA PRO A 77 17.85 -8.14 2.82
C PRO A 77 16.58 -8.54 2.07
N GLY A 78 15.87 -9.56 2.58
CA GLY A 78 14.57 -9.99 2.02
C GLY A 78 14.65 -10.93 0.81
N THR A 79 15.85 -11.30 0.36
CA THR A 79 16.04 -12.26 -0.76
C THR A 79 15.98 -13.73 -0.33
N GLY A 80 16.04 -14.00 0.98
CA GLY A 80 15.93 -15.35 1.54
C GLY A 80 14.49 -15.87 1.63
N ALA A 81 14.36 -17.19 1.72
CA ALA A 81 13.09 -17.91 1.74
C ALA A 81 12.28 -17.77 3.04
N SER A 82 12.85 -17.16 4.10
CA SER A 82 12.26 -17.08 5.44
C SER A 82 10.87 -16.45 5.48
N HIS A 83 10.53 -15.63 4.48
CA HIS A 83 9.26 -14.92 4.39
C HIS A 83 8.18 -15.70 3.64
N HIS A 84 8.52 -16.79 2.93
CA HIS A 84 7.53 -17.57 2.17
C HIS A 84 6.52 -18.30 3.04
N ALA A 85 6.85 -18.53 4.31
CA ALA A 85 5.94 -19.09 5.30
C ALA A 85 4.99 -18.04 5.89
N ALA A 86 5.19 -16.74 5.64
CA ALA A 86 4.29 -15.72 6.17
C ALA A 86 2.85 -15.97 5.69
N ARG A 87 1.90 -15.97 6.63
CA ARG A 87 0.46 -16.11 6.37
C ARG A 87 -0.29 -14.94 6.98
N ALA A 88 -1.24 -14.41 6.23
CA ALA A 88 -2.20 -13.46 6.77
C ALA A 88 -3.38 -14.23 7.37
N THR A 89 -3.82 -13.82 8.56
CA THR A 89 -5.07 -14.28 9.16
C THR A 89 -5.85 -13.06 9.63
N GLN A 90 -7.17 -13.19 9.69
CA GLN A 90 -8.08 -12.17 10.17
C GLN A 90 -9.14 -12.84 11.03
N ARG A 91 -9.43 -12.25 12.19
CA ARG A 91 -10.51 -12.72 13.05
C ARG A 91 -11.25 -11.58 13.73
N VAL A 92 -12.56 -11.70 13.81
CA VAL A 92 -13.40 -10.85 14.65
C VAL A 92 -13.47 -11.49 16.03
N VAL A 93 -13.16 -10.74 17.09
CA VAL A 93 -13.17 -11.22 18.47
C VAL A 93 -14.01 -10.30 19.35
N PRO A 94 -14.63 -10.81 20.44
CA PRO A 94 -15.33 -9.96 21.40
C PRO A 94 -14.42 -8.89 22.00
N ASN A 95 -15.01 -7.76 22.39
CA ASN A 95 -14.28 -6.69 23.08
C ASN A 95 -13.68 -7.21 24.41
N GLY A 96 -12.43 -6.84 24.69
CA GLY A 96 -11.67 -7.32 25.85
C GLY A 96 -10.95 -8.66 25.65
N THR A 97 -11.09 -9.32 24.50
CA THR A 97 -10.32 -10.53 24.16
C THR A 97 -8.87 -10.16 23.86
N ASP A 98 -7.90 -10.91 24.41
CA ASP A 98 -6.50 -10.82 23.93
C ASP A 98 -6.42 -11.35 22.50
N TRP A 99 -6.21 -10.44 21.55
CA TRP A 99 -6.15 -10.76 20.14
C TRP A 99 -4.97 -11.69 19.80
N ARG A 100 -3.88 -11.69 20.59
CA ARG A 100 -2.73 -12.57 20.33
C ARG A 100 -3.08 -14.02 20.63
N ALA A 101 -3.59 -14.28 21.84
CA ALA A 101 -4.08 -15.60 22.22
C ALA A 101 -5.17 -16.09 21.27
N ALA A 102 -5.99 -15.17 20.76
CA ALA A 102 -6.99 -15.48 19.78
C ALA A 102 -6.41 -15.87 18.42
N VAL A 103 -5.59 -15.02 17.81
CA VAL A 103 -5.26 -15.09 16.38
C VAL A 103 -3.97 -15.87 16.09
N LEU A 104 -3.01 -15.89 17.01
CA LEU A 104 -1.72 -16.56 16.79
C LEU A 104 -1.82 -18.08 16.56
N PRO A 105 -2.71 -18.83 17.21
CA PRO A 105 -2.89 -20.26 16.92
C PRO A 105 -3.28 -20.54 15.46
N ASP A 106 -3.93 -19.58 14.79
CA ASP A 106 -4.37 -19.70 13.40
C ASP A 106 -3.26 -19.35 12.40
N MET A 107 -2.11 -18.82 12.86
CA MET A 107 -1.01 -18.36 11.99
C MET A 107 -0.07 -19.46 11.49
N GLY A 108 -0.16 -20.69 12.02
CA GLY A 108 0.67 -21.83 11.61
C GLY A 108 2.10 -21.79 12.13
#